data_AF-A0A1F7LAL2-F1
#
_entry.id   AF-A0A1F7LAL2-F1
#
_cell.length_a   1.000
_cell.length_b   1.000
_cell.length_c   1.000
_cell.angle_alpha   90.00
_cell.angle_beta   90.00
_cell.angle_gamma   90.00
#
_symmetry.space_group_name_H-M   'P 1'
#
loop_
_entity.id
_entity.type
_entity.pdbx_description
1 polymer ?
#
loop_
_entity_poly.entity_id
_entity_poly.type
_entity_poly.pdbx_seq_one_letter_code
_entity_poly.pdbx_strand_id
1 'polypeptide(L)' 'MLDNDVLQFFKARAAKRGAEPYQTQVNRALREYMEGGRPPTKDDLLEDEGFVSRLAERVAEYSTRKTVSRRPR' A
#
# COMPACT_ATOMS: atom_id res chain seq x y z
N MET A 1 1.44 17.63 -20.97
CA MET A 1 2.75 17.44 -20.33
C MET A 1 2.48 17.13 -18.87
N LEU A 2 3.11 16.10 -18.27
CA LEU A 2 2.94 15.83 -16.84
C LEU A 2 3.70 16.87 -16.01
N ASP A 3 3.12 17.28 -14.88
CA ASP A 3 3.78 18.21 -13.97
C ASP A 3 5.06 17.62 -13.39
N ASN A 4 6.02 18.51 -13.10
CA ASN A 4 7.36 18.10 -12.68
C ASN A 4 7.35 17.36 -11.35
N ASP A 5 6.53 17.80 -10.40
CA ASP A 5 6.35 17.16 -9.09
C ASP A 5 5.86 15.71 -9.23
N VAL A 6 4.89 15.46 -10.10
CA VAL A 6 4.39 14.11 -10.41
C VAL A 6 5.51 13.26 -11.01
N LEU A 7 6.29 13.81 -11.94
CA LEU A 7 7.44 13.10 -12.51
C LEU A 7 8.52 12.78 -11.46
N GLN A 8 8.83 13.71 -10.55
CA GLN A 8 9.81 13.47 -9.48
C GLN A 8 9.35 12.37 -8.53
N PHE A 9 8.06 12.34 -8.19
CA PHE A 9 7.48 11.29 -7.35
C PHE A 9 7.72 9.89 -7.94
N PHE A 10 7.37 9.68 -9.22
CA PHE A 10 7.55 8.38 -9.86
C PHE A 10 9.03 8.04 -10.11
N LYS A 11 9.88 9.03 -10.39
CA LYS A 11 11.34 8.83 -10.48
C LYS A 11 11.95 8.37 -9.17
N ALA A 12 11.57 9.00 -8.05
CA ALA A 12 12.00 8.58 -6.72
C ALA A 12 11.53 7.16 -6.38
N ARG A 13 10.30 6.80 -6.79
CA ARG A 13 9.78 5.44 -6.61
C ARG A 13 10.54 4.40 -7.45
N ALA A 14 10.92 4.75 -8.69
CA ALA A 14 11.70 3.90 -9.59
C ALA A 14 13.18 3.73 -9.18
N ALA A 15 13.72 4.64 -8.34
CA ALA A 15 15.08 4.52 -7.82
C ALA A 15 15.27 3.37 -6.81
N LYS A 16 14.17 2.76 -6.34
CA LYS A 16 14.22 1.59 -5.42
C LYS A 16 14.68 0.34 -6.16
N ARG A 17 15.49 -0.49 -5.50
CA ARG A 17 16.02 -1.74 -6.10
C ARG A 17 14.87 -2.68 -6.47
N GLY A 18 14.82 -3.10 -7.75
CA GLY A 18 13.77 -3.97 -8.27
C GLY A 18 12.45 -3.25 -8.58
N ALA A 19 12.39 -1.92 -8.48
CA ALA A 19 11.22 -1.17 -8.91
C ALA A 19 11.14 -1.08 -10.44
N GLU A 20 9.91 -1.01 -10.96
CA GLU A 20 9.66 -0.78 -12.37
C GLU A 20 10.11 0.62 -12.81
N PRO A 21 10.42 0.84 -14.10
CA PRO A 21 10.70 2.17 -14.62
C PRO A 21 9.57 3.17 -14.34
N TYR A 22 9.91 4.43 -14.07
CA TYR A 22 8.92 5.45 -13.70
C TYR A 22 7.80 5.60 -14.75
N GLN A 23 8.14 5.49 -16.04
CA GLN A 23 7.17 5.56 -17.13
C GLN A 23 6.15 4.41 -17.09
N THR A 24 6.59 3.19 -16.78
CA THR A 24 5.72 2.02 -16.62
C THR A 24 4.74 2.23 -15.47
N GLN A 25 5.23 2.79 -14.35
CA GLN A 25 4.39 3.09 -13.19
C GLN A 25 3.33 4.16 -13.50
N VAL A 26 3.70 5.22 -14.23
CA VAL A 26 2.77 6.27 -14.67
C VAL A 26 1.70 5.67 -15.60
N ASN A 27 2.11 4.88 -16.60
CA ASN A 27 1.19 4.27 -17.54
C ASN A 27 0.22 3.32 -16.84
N ARG A 28 0.68 2.53 -15.85
CA ARG A 28 -0.19 1.67 -15.06
C ARG A 28 -1.22 2.49 -14.26
N ALA A 29 -0.77 3.51 -13.53
CA ALA A 29 -1.66 4.34 -12.73
C ALA A 29 -2.75 5.03 -13.58
N LEU A 30 -2.39 5.49 -14.79
CA LEU A 30 -3.34 6.08 -15.72
C LEU A 30 -4.33 5.04 -16.27
N ARG A 31 -3.88 3.82 -16.59
CA ARG A 31 -4.76 2.73 -17.03
C ARG A 31 -5.74 2.31 -15.94
N GLU A 32 -5.26 2.13 -14.71
CA GLU A 32 -6.10 1.83 -13.54
C GLU A 32 -7.20 2.89 -13.37
N TYR A 33 -6.83 4.16 -13.47
CA TYR A 33 -7.79 5.27 -13.42
C TYR A 33 -8.80 5.23 -14.58
N MET A 34 -8.34 4.99 -15.80
CA MET A 34 -9.20 4.89 -16.99
C MET A 34 -10.18 3.71 -16.93
N GLU A 35 -9.76 2.58 -16.35
CA GLU A 35 -10.56 1.36 -16.20
C GLU A 35 -11.59 1.47 -15.05
N GLY A 36 -11.68 2.62 -14.38
CA GLY A 36 -12.58 2.83 -13.24
C GLY A 36 -12.06 2.22 -11.94
N GLY A 37 -10.82 1.72 -11.94
CA GLY A 37 -10.11 1.27 -10.76
C GLY A 37 -9.75 2.47 -9.89
N ARG A 38 -10.68 2.90 -9.03
CA ARG A 38 -10.28 3.74 -7.90
C ARG A 38 -9.43 2.88 -6.96
N PRO A 39 -8.26 3.36 -6.49
CA PRO A 39 -7.57 2.67 -5.41
C PRO A 39 -8.57 2.52 -4.25
N PRO A 40 -8.65 1.33 -3.61
CA PRO A 40 -9.60 1.12 -2.53
C PRO A 40 -9.38 2.19 -1.46
N THR A 41 -10.43 2.93 -1.16
CA THR A 41 -10.44 3.92 -0.10
C THR A 41 -10.36 3.19 1.26
N LYS A 42 -10.14 3.94 2.33
CA LYS A 42 -10.17 3.34 3.67
C LYS A 42 -11.53 2.71 3.95
N ASP A 43 -12.61 3.34 3.51
CA ASP A 43 -13.96 2.81 3.65
C ASP A 43 -14.14 1.52 2.85
N ASP A 44 -13.64 1.47 1.60
CA ASP A 44 -13.65 0.23 0.79
C ASP A 44 -12.92 -0.94 1.48
N LEU A 45 -11.81 -0.64 2.17
CA LEU A 45 -11.05 -1.66 2.92
C LEU A 45 -11.76 -2.10 4.21
N LEU A 46 -12.55 -1.22 4.83
CA LEU A 46 -13.32 -1.54 6.03
C LEU A 46 -14.59 -2.33 5.71
N GLU A 47 -15.13 -2.19 4.51
CA GLU A 47 -16.26 -2.98 3.99
C GLU A 47 -15.84 -4.38 3.50
N ASP A 48 -14.55 -4.61 3.24
CA ASP A 48 -14.00 -5.92 2.91
C ASP A 48 -13.81 -6.78 4.19
N GLU A 49 -14.79 -7.65 4.47
CA GLU A 49 -14.75 -8.56 5.63
C GLU A 49 -13.50 -9.46 5.67
N GLY A 50 -12.98 -9.85 4.50
CA GLY A 50 -11.78 -10.67 4.39
C GLY A 50 -10.53 -9.90 4.80
N PHE A 51 -10.44 -8.63 4.40
CA PHE A 51 -9.40 -7.72 4.86
C PHE A 51 -9.48 -7.49 6.38
N VAL A 52 -10.67 -7.17 6.91
CA VAL A 52 -10.89 -6.92 8.34
C VAL A 52 -10.50 -8.13 9.18
N SER A 53 -10.88 -9.33 8.75
CA SER A 53 -10.55 -10.59 9.45
C SER A 53 -9.04 -10.81 9.54
N ARG A 54 -8.31 -10.64 8.43
CA ARG A 54 -6.83 -10.77 8.41
C ARG A 54 -6.15 -9.69 9.23
N LEU A 55 -6.70 -8.47 9.23
CA LEU A 55 -6.17 -7.38 10.04
C LEU A 55 -6.33 -7.66 11.53
N ALA A 56 -7.50 -8.18 11.95
CA ALA A 56 -7.76 -8.57 13.33
C ALA A 56 -6.79 -9.67 13.80
N GLU A 57 -6.57 -10.70 12.99
CA GLU A 57 -5.59 -11.76 13.26
C GLU A 57 -4.18 -11.18 13.44
N ARG A 58 -3.76 -10.29 12.53
CA ARG A 58 -2.44 -9.66 12.60
C ARG A 58 -2.26 -8.79 13.85
N VAL A 59 -3.30 -8.07 14.27
CA VAL A 59 -3.27 -7.26 15.51
C VAL A 59 -3.20 -8.14 16.75
N ALA A 60 -3.91 -9.28 16.77
CA ALA A 60 -3.83 -10.26 17.84
C ALA A 60 -2.42 -10.85 17.97
N GLU A 61 -1.82 -11.29 16.85
CA GLU A 61 -0.43 -11.77 16.83
C GLU A 61 0.56 -10.70 17.31
N TYR A 62 0.38 -9.45 16.89
CA TYR A 62 1.29 -8.37 17.26
C TYR A 62 1.19 -8.09 18.77
N SER A 63 -0.03 -8.12 19.31
CA SER A 63 -0.29 -7.87 20.73
C SER A 63 0.27 -8.98 21.62
N THR A 64 0.16 -10.25 21.22
CA THR A 64 0.73 -11.39 21.95
C THR A 64 2.25 -11.40 21.93
N ARG A 65 2.88 -11.07 20.80
CA ARG A 65 4.35 -10.91 20.73
C ARG A 65 4.84 -9.79 21.67
N LYS A 66 4.09 -8.69 21.76
CA LYS A 66 4.44 -7.55 22.61
C LYS A 66 4.27 -7.83 24.11
N THR A 67 3.30 -8.65 24.51
CA THR A 67 3.11 -9.06 25.91
C THR A 67 4.14 -10.11 26.36
N VAL A 68 4.51 -11.06 25.50
CA VAL A 68 5.59 -12.02 25.78
C VAL A 68 6.94 -11.31 25.99
N SER A 69 7.20 -10.25 25.23
CA SER A 69 8.42 -9.43 25.39
C SER A 69 8.45 -8.57 26.66
N ARG A 70 7.33 -8.39 27.37
CA ARG A 70 7.21 -7.49 28.55
C ARG A 70 7.14 -8.22 29.90
N ARG A 71 7.28 -9.55 29.96
CA ARG A 71 7.45 -10.28 31.23
C ARG A 71 8.95 -10.43 31.54
N PRO A 72 9.54 -9.58 32.42
CA PRO A 72 10.80 -9.92 33.06
C PRO A 72 10.56 -11.06 34.07
N ARG A 73 11.56 -11.94 34.18
CA ARG A 73 11.66 -12.97 35.24
C ARG A 73 11.83 -12.31 36.61
#